data_AF-A0A0L0DRN3-F1
#
_entry.id   AF-A0A0L0DRN3-F1
#
_cell.length_a   1.000
_cell.length_b   1.000
_cell.length_c   1.000
_cell.angle_alpha   90.00
_cell.angle_beta   90.00
_cell.angle_gamma   90.00
#
_symmetry.space_group_name_H-M   'P 1'
#
loop_
_entity.id
_entity.type
_entity.pdbx_description
1 polymer ?
#
loop_
_entity_poly.entity_id
_entity_poly.type
_entity_poly.pdbx_seq_one_letter_code
_entity_poly.pdbx_strand_id
1 'polypeptide(L)'
;MTHQPPQFQTASSYEMVMGFVHAVDWSEPWLLAVVGGHVAVALAALTSRSSQVGQASIYVLALGIVYSMERINKWAADNWASFASQNYFDANGAGWSAVQGW
;
A
#
# COMPACT_ATOMS: atom_id res chain seq x y z
N MET A 1 -27.69 18.26 23.18
CA MET A 1 -26.49 18.10 22.35
C MET A 1 -26.45 16.65 21.92
N THR A 2 -26.90 16.36 20.71
CA THR A 2 -26.86 15.02 20.11
C THR A 2 -25.41 14.69 19.79
N HIS A 3 -24.80 13.79 20.55
CA HIS A 3 -23.48 13.24 20.24
C HIS A 3 -23.62 12.39 18.97
N GLN A 4 -23.39 13.02 17.81
CA GLN A 4 -23.28 12.30 16.55
C GLN A 4 -22.09 11.34 16.70
N PRO A 5 -22.29 10.03 16.59
CA PRO A 5 -21.17 9.10 16.66
C PRO A 5 -20.21 9.44 15.53
N PRO A 6 -18.90 9.23 15.73
CA PRO A 6 -17.92 9.55 14.70
C PRO A 6 -18.28 8.83 13.39
N GLN A 7 -18.25 9.56 12.27
CA GLN A 7 -18.66 9.07 10.95
C GLN A 7 -17.95 7.75 10.55
N PHE A 8 -16.77 7.49 11.10
CA PHE A 8 -16.02 6.26 10.88
C PHE A 8 -16.65 4.99 11.49
N GLN A 9 -17.51 5.11 12.51
CA GLN A 9 -18.19 3.96 13.12
C GLN A 9 -19.43 3.51 12.34
N THR A 10 -20.00 4.39 11.52
CA THR A 10 -21.22 4.11 10.74
C THR A 10 -20.94 3.81 9.27
N ALA A 11 -19.72 4.09 8.81
CA ALA A 11 -19.33 3.86 7.43
C ALA A 11 -19.32 2.36 7.11
N SER A 12 -19.98 1.98 6.02
CA SER A 12 -19.86 0.62 5.48
C SER A 12 -18.42 0.37 5.06
N SER A 13 -17.96 -0.89 5.12
CA SER A 13 -16.65 -1.29 4.58
C SER A 13 -16.47 -0.84 3.12
N TYR A 14 -17.56 -0.75 2.37
CA TYR A 14 -17.58 -0.20 1.02
C TYR A 14 -17.17 1.28 0.98
N GLU A 15 -17.73 2.11 1.86
CA GLU A 15 -17.45 3.56 1.91
C GLU A 15 -16.00 3.82 2.34
N MET A 16 -15.48 3.00 3.26
CA MET A 16 -14.07 3.08 3.67
C MET A 16 -13.12 2.74 2.50
N VAL A 17 -13.40 1.67 1.76
CA VAL A 17 -12.59 1.26 0.61
C VAL A 17 -12.67 2.32 -0.50
N MET A 18 -13.87 2.82 -0.81
CA MET A 18 -14.03 3.86 -1.81
C MET A 18 -13.33 5.17 -1.40
N GLY A 19 -13.42 5.57 -0.13
CA GLY A 19 -12.69 6.73 0.38
C GLY A 19 -11.17 6.59 0.19
N PHE A 20 -10.60 5.41 0.49
CA PHE A 20 -9.19 5.13 0.23
C PHE A 20 -8.84 5.17 -1.25
N VAL A 21 -9.62 4.49 -2.10
CA VAL A 21 -9.39 4.45 -3.55
C VAL A 21 -9.39 5.85 -4.15
N HIS A 22 -10.27 6.74 -3.69
CA HIS A 22 -10.35 8.12 -4.16
C HIS A 22 -9.22 9.01 -3.62
N ALA A 23 -8.72 8.75 -2.41
CA ALA A 23 -7.64 9.53 -1.80
C ALA A 23 -6.25 9.20 -2.38
N VAL A 24 -6.11 8.05 -3.04
CA VAL A 24 -4.87 7.59 -3.67
C VAL A 24 -4.86 7.97 -5.15
N ASP A 25 -3.80 8.60 -5.62
CA ASP A 25 -3.61 8.87 -7.05
C ASP A 25 -3.00 7.66 -7.76
N TRP A 26 -3.84 6.83 -8.37
CA TRP A 26 -3.42 5.61 -9.05
C TRP A 26 -2.63 5.84 -10.35
N SER A 27 -2.44 7.09 -10.78
CA SER A 27 -1.62 7.41 -11.96
C SER A 27 -0.13 7.53 -11.62
N GLU A 28 0.24 7.54 -10.33
CA GLU A 28 1.62 7.74 -9.92
C GLU A 28 2.52 6.56 -10.34
N PRO A 29 3.65 6.81 -11.04
CA PRO A 29 4.51 5.75 -11.57
C PRO A 29 5.02 4.76 -10.52
N TRP A 30 5.29 5.22 -9.29
CA TRP A 30 5.77 4.39 -8.22
C TRP A 30 4.69 3.41 -7.70
N LEU A 31 3.42 3.86 -7.64
CA LEU A 31 2.28 2.99 -7.29
C LEU A 31 2.07 1.93 -8.36
N LEU A 32 2.12 2.32 -9.63
CA LEU A 32 2.03 1.38 -10.75
C LEU A 32 3.16 0.34 -10.71
N ALA A 33 4.38 0.74 -10.35
CA ALA A 33 5.50 -0.18 -10.19
C ALA A 33 5.26 -1.19 -9.05
N VAL A 34 4.71 -0.75 -7.91
CA VAL A 34 4.35 -1.64 -6.80
C VAL A 34 3.27 -2.63 -7.23
N VAL A 35 2.17 -2.16 -7.83
CA VAL A 35 1.08 -3.04 -8.30
C VAL A 35 1.58 -4.02 -9.36
N GLY A 36 2.35 -3.54 -10.33
CA GLY A 36 2.97 -4.37 -11.37
C GLY A 36 3.89 -5.44 -10.78
N GLY A 37 4.67 -5.10 -9.75
CA GLY A 37 5.51 -6.05 -9.01
C GLY A 37 4.69 -7.17 -8.37
N HIS A 38 3.55 -6.85 -7.74
CA HIS A 38 2.65 -7.85 -7.15
C HIS A 38 2.04 -8.77 -8.21
N VAL A 39 1.61 -8.21 -9.36
CA VAL A 39 1.10 -9.01 -10.48
C VAL A 39 2.18 -9.94 -11.02
N ALA A 40 3.42 -9.46 -11.18
CA ALA A 40 4.54 -10.28 -11.65
C ALA A 40 4.85 -11.43 -10.67
N VAL A 41 4.86 -11.17 -9.36
CA VAL A 41 5.04 -12.21 -8.33
C VAL A 41 3.90 -13.22 -8.36
N ALA A 42 2.65 -12.77 -8.52
CA ALA A 42 1.50 -13.65 -8.61
C ALA A 42 1.58 -14.56 -9.86
N LEU A 43 1.94 -14.00 -11.02
CA LEU A 43 2.15 -14.77 -12.24
C LEU A 43 3.31 -15.77 -12.10
N ALA A 44 4.42 -15.36 -11.47
CA ALA A 44 5.53 -16.25 -11.17
C ALA A 44 5.10 -17.39 -10.23
N ALA A 45 4.28 -17.10 -9.21
CA ALA A 45 3.74 -18.11 -8.31
C ALA A 45 2.81 -19.10 -9.01
N LEU A 46 1.96 -18.60 -9.93
CA LEU A 46 1.05 -19.43 -10.73
C LEU A 46 1.80 -20.33 -11.71
N THR A 47 2.83 -19.81 -12.39
CA THR A 47 3.66 -20.61 -13.32
C THR A 47 4.53 -21.61 -12.57
N SER A 48 5.04 -21.24 -11.39
CA SER A 48 5.84 -22.12 -10.54
C SER A 48 5.02 -23.16 -9.76
N ARG A 49 3.69 -23.21 -9.91
CA ARG A 49 2.81 -24.08 -9.10
C ARG A 49 3.13 -25.58 -9.15
N SER A 50 3.80 -26.04 -10.20
CA SER A 50 4.21 -27.44 -10.36
C SER A 50 5.58 -27.74 -9.74
N SER A 51 6.31 -26.73 -9.24
CA SER A 51 7.66 -26.84 -8.70
C SER A 51 7.72 -26.32 -7.27
N GLN A 52 7.92 -27.24 -6.32
CA GLN A 52 8.10 -26.91 -4.91
C GLN A 52 9.31 -25.99 -4.69
N VAL A 53 10.39 -26.20 -5.43
CA VAL A 53 11.63 -25.39 -5.33
C VAL A 53 11.38 -23.97 -5.81
N GLY A 54 10.62 -23.79 -6.88
CA GLY A 54 10.30 -22.46 -7.39
C GLY A 54 9.37 -21.69 -6.45
N GLN A 55 8.34 -22.35 -5.88
CA GLN A 55 7.49 -21.71 -4.86
C GLN A 55 8.26 -21.34 -3.59
N ALA A 56 9.17 -22.22 -3.13
CA ALA A 56 10.03 -21.92 -1.99
C ALA A 56 10.97 -20.73 -2.26
N SER A 57 11.51 -20.64 -3.48
CA SER A 57 12.36 -19.52 -3.90
C SER A 57 11.57 -18.19 -3.92
N ILE A 58 10.36 -18.19 -4.49
CA ILE A 58 9.48 -17.01 -4.50
C ILE A 58 9.15 -16.57 -3.07
N TYR A 59 8.88 -17.52 -2.17
CA TYR A 59 8.61 -17.24 -0.77
C TYR A 59 9.81 -16.59 -0.06
N VAL A 60 11.02 -17.14 -0.22
CA VAL A 60 12.23 -16.57 0.37
C VAL A 60 12.53 -15.17 -0.18
N LEU A 61 12.34 -14.96 -1.49
CA LEU A 61 12.47 -13.64 -2.11
C LEU A 61 11.46 -12.65 -1.53
N ALA A 62 10.20 -13.05 -1.37
CA ALA A 62 9.17 -12.20 -0.76
C ALA A 62 9.55 -11.81 0.68
N LEU A 63 10.06 -12.74 1.49
CA LEU A 63 10.56 -12.44 2.84
C LEU A 63 11.71 -11.42 2.81
N GLY A 64 12.67 -11.57 1.88
CA GLY A 64 13.78 -10.63 1.73
C GLY A 64 13.32 -9.22 1.33
N ILE A 65 12.33 -9.13 0.45
CA ILE A 65 11.71 -7.87 0.04
C ILE A 65 11.02 -7.22 1.24
N VAL A 66 10.16 -7.96 1.95
CA VAL A 66 9.43 -7.46 3.13
C VAL A 66 10.40 -7.01 4.23
N TYR A 67 11.46 -7.76 4.48
CA TYR A 67 12.51 -7.36 5.43
C TYR A 67 13.16 -6.02 5.02
N SER A 68 13.36 -5.81 3.73
CA SER A 68 13.97 -4.57 3.20
C SER A 68 12.99 -3.39 3.20
N MET A 69 11.68 -3.63 3.27
CA MET A 69 10.66 -2.59 3.17
C MET A 69 10.77 -1.53 4.26
N GLU A 70 11.22 -1.87 5.47
CA GLU A 70 11.40 -0.86 6.52
C GLU A 70 12.41 0.22 6.10
N ARG A 71 13.53 -0.20 5.47
CA ARG A 71 14.57 0.72 5.01
C ARG A 71 14.11 1.51 3.78
N ILE A 72 13.45 0.83 2.86
CA ILE A 72 12.89 1.44 1.64
C ILE A 72 11.84 2.48 2.02
N ASN A 73 10.95 2.18 2.96
CA ASN A 73 9.91 3.09 3.42
C ASN A 73 10.50 4.31 4.14
N LYS A 74 11.54 4.15 4.96
CA LYS A 74 12.25 5.29 5.57
C LYS A 74 12.87 6.20 4.51
N TRP A 75 13.59 5.60 3.55
CA TRP A 75 14.16 6.35 2.44
C TRP A 75 13.07 7.06 1.61
N ALA A 76 11.96 6.38 1.36
CA ALA A 76 10.81 6.92 0.66
C ALA A 76 10.14 8.07 1.44
N ALA A 77 10.07 7.99 2.77
CA ALA A 77 9.57 9.07 3.64
C ALA A 77 10.48 10.31 3.63
N ASP A 78 11.78 10.16 3.41
CA ASP A 78 12.71 11.29 3.29
C ASP A 78 12.71 11.89 1.87
N ASN A 79 12.37 11.09 0.84
CA ASN A 79 12.50 11.45 -0.58
C ASN A 79 11.17 11.51 -1.34
N TRP A 80 10.03 11.38 -0.66
CA TRP A 80 8.69 11.25 -1.29
C TRP A 80 8.44 12.34 -2.33
N ALA A 81 8.82 13.60 -2.05
CA ALA A 81 8.56 14.74 -2.93
C ALA A 81 9.26 14.63 -4.30
N SER A 82 10.22 13.71 -4.47
CA SER A 82 10.89 13.48 -5.76
C SER A 82 10.10 12.56 -6.71
N PHE A 83 9.18 11.75 -6.18
CA PHE A 83 8.47 10.72 -6.97
C PHE A 83 6.98 10.57 -6.66
N ALA A 84 6.50 11.16 -5.57
CA ALA A 84 5.12 11.10 -5.11
C ALA A 84 4.55 12.51 -4.89
N SER A 85 3.25 12.66 -5.15
CA SER A 85 2.51 13.92 -4.96
C SER A 85 2.21 14.21 -3.49
N GLN A 86 2.13 13.16 -2.66
CA GLN A 86 1.87 13.24 -1.23
C GLN A 86 2.77 12.28 -0.44
N ASN A 87 2.97 12.56 0.86
CA ASN A 87 3.81 11.73 1.70
C ASN A 87 3.07 10.48 2.18
N TYR A 88 3.07 9.44 1.36
CA TYR A 88 2.48 8.13 1.69
C TYR A 88 3.22 7.36 2.78
N PHE A 89 4.49 7.71 3.04
CA PHE A 89 5.41 6.95 3.89
C PHE A 89 5.60 7.57 5.28
N ASP A 90 4.88 8.66 5.59
CA ASP A 90 4.93 9.26 6.92
C ASP A 90 4.48 8.25 7.99
N ALA A 91 5.15 8.24 9.14
CA ALA A 91 4.86 7.35 10.26
C ALA A 91 3.44 7.56 10.81
N ASN A 92 2.87 8.74 10.59
CA ASN A 92 1.50 9.07 10.96
C ASN A 92 0.46 8.65 9.91
N GLY A 93 0.86 8.09 8.76
CA GLY A 93 -0.02 7.59 7.71
C GLY A 93 -0.87 8.68 7.02
N ALA A 94 -0.81 8.74 5.68
CA ALA A 94 -1.65 9.63 4.87
C ALA A 94 -3.17 9.48 5.15
N GLY A 95 -3.60 8.33 5.71
CA GLY A 95 -5.00 8.07 6.07
C GLY A 95 -5.55 8.96 7.20
N TRP A 96 -4.75 9.43 8.16
CA TRP A 96 -5.27 10.23 9.28
C TRP A 96 -5.34 11.73 8.95
N SER A 97 -4.40 12.24 8.15
CA SER A 97 -4.42 13.66 7.74
C SER A 97 -5.55 13.99 6.76
N ALA A 98 -5.93 13.06 5.88
CA ALA A 98 -7.08 13.24 4.99
C ALA A 98 -8.43 13.30 5.74
N VAL A 99 -8.49 12.73 6.96
CA VAL A 99 -9.70 12.69 7.81
C VAL A 99 -9.79 13.90 8.74
N GLN A 100 -8.71 14.62 9.00
CA GLN A 100 -8.66 15.79 9.91
C GLN A 100 -8.81 17.15 9.20
N GLY A 101 -9.07 17.15 7.89
CA GLY A 101 -9.19 18.35 7.05
C GLY A 101 -10.60 18.97 6.92
N TRP A 102 -11.52 18.71 7.85
CA TRP A 102 -12.83 19.35 7.97
C TRP A 102 -13.19 19.62 9.43
#